data_AF-A0A091DUN0-F1
#
_entry.id   AF-A0A091DUN0-F1
#
_cell.length_a   1.000
_cell.length_b   1.000
_cell.length_c   1.000
_cell.angle_alpha   90.00
_cell.angle_beta   90.00
_cell.angle_gamma   90.00
#
_symmetry.space_group_name_H-M   'P 1'
#
loop_
_entity.id
_entity.type
_entity.pdbx_description
1 polymer ?
#
loop_
_entity_poly.entity_id
_entity_poly.type
_entity_poly.pdbx_seq_one_letter_code
_entity_poly.pdbx_strand_id
1 'polypeptide(L)' 'MMERKQVVSPFKPNMSGGLGLDNFDSQFTNEPVRLTPDDNDIMRKIDGYEFAGFEYINPLLIYEEEWV' A
#
# COMPACT_ATOMS: atom_id res chain seq x y z
N MET A 1 -11.86 -14.68 -20.32
CA MET A 1 -12.87 -13.59 -20.14
C MET A 1 -12.81 -12.99 -18.75
N MET A 2 -12.89 -13.80 -17.69
CA MET A 2 -12.78 -13.33 -16.30
C MET A 2 -11.44 -12.67 -15.96
N GLU A 3 -10.32 -13.23 -16.43
CA GLU A 3 -8.97 -12.66 -16.23
C GLU A 3 -8.80 -11.24 -16.79
N ARG A 4 -9.56 -10.89 -17.84
CA ARG A 4 -9.57 -9.55 -18.44
C ARG A 4 -10.59 -8.61 -17.78
N LYS A 5 -11.15 -9.00 -16.62
CA LYS A 5 -12.20 -8.26 -15.88
C LYS A 5 -13.45 -7.92 -16.72
N GLN A 6 -13.77 -8.74 -17.72
CA GLN A 6 -14.93 -8.52 -18.62
C GLN A 6 -16.26 -9.09 -18.06
N VAL A 7 -16.20 -9.79 -16.93
CA VAL A 7 -17.38 -10.33 -16.24
C VAL A 7 -17.73 -9.36 -15.11
N VAL A 8 -18.99 -8.94 -15.04
CA VAL A 8 -19.47 -8.00 -14.01
C VAL A 8 -19.39 -8.66 -12.63
N SER A 9 -18.88 -7.92 -11.64
CA SER A 9 -18.84 -8.39 -10.24
C SER A 9 -20.27 -8.57 -9.71
N PRO A 10 -20.56 -9.67 -8.99
CA PRO A 10 -21.87 -9.87 -8.37
C PRO A 10 -22.18 -8.88 -7.23
N PHE A 11 -21.15 -8.21 -6.71
CA PHE A 11 -21.28 -7.21 -5.65
C PHE A 11 -20.43 -5.98 -5.95
N LYS A 12 -20.99 -4.80 -5.69
CA LYS A 12 -20.29 -3.52 -5.75
C LYS A 12 -20.24 -2.92 -4.33
N PRO A 13 -19.05 -2.81 -3.70
CA PRO A 13 -18.91 -2.21 -2.38
C PRO A 13 -19.40 -0.75 -2.37
N ASN A 14 -19.94 -0.35 -1.23
CA ASN A 14 -20.26 1.06 -0.99
C ASN A 14 -18.94 1.83 -0.81
N MET A 15 -18.81 2.95 -1.50
CA MET A 15 -17.70 3.88 -1.31
C MET A 15 -18.27 5.27 -1.19
N SER A 16 -18.02 5.93 -0.07
CA SER A 16 -18.34 7.32 0.18
C SER A 16 -17.07 8.08 0.59
N GLY A 17 -17.09 9.41 0.38
CA GLY A 17 -15.89 10.24 0.51
C GLY A 17 -14.85 10.00 -0.59
N GLY A 18 -13.91 10.94 -0.76
CA GLY A 18 -12.89 10.86 -1.81
C GLY A 18 -11.82 9.78 -1.58
N LEU A 19 -11.71 9.26 -0.36
CA LEU A 19 -10.66 8.32 0.06
C LEU A 19 -11.17 6.89 0.29
N GLY A 20 -12.48 6.64 0.24
CA GLY A 20 -13.07 5.30 0.32
C GLY A 20 -12.79 4.53 1.63
N LEU A 21 -12.69 5.24 2.76
CA LEU A 21 -12.30 4.65 4.05
C LEU A 21 -13.40 3.81 4.72
N ASP A 22 -14.62 3.83 4.20
CA ASP A 22 -15.80 3.21 4.83
C ASP A 22 -15.71 1.69 4.98
N ASN A 23 -14.85 1.04 4.21
CA ASN A 23 -14.66 -0.41 4.23
C ASN A 23 -13.46 -0.83 5.11
N PHE A 24 -12.84 0.11 5.82
CA PHE A 24 -11.78 -0.16 6.80
C PHE A 24 -12.36 -0.12 8.21
N ASP A 25 -11.81 -0.92 9.11
CA ASP A 25 -12.18 -0.82 10.52
C ASP A 25 -11.77 0.56 11.07
N SER A 26 -12.72 1.21 11.73
CA SER A 26 -12.53 2.49 12.40
C SER A 26 -11.37 2.51 13.39
N GLN A 27 -10.98 1.34 13.95
CA GLN A 27 -9.81 1.25 14.81
C GLN A 27 -8.56 1.79 14.10
N PHE A 28 -8.35 1.42 12.83
CA PHE A 28 -7.19 1.88 12.06
C PHE A 28 -7.34 3.31 11.55
N THR A 29 -8.54 3.72 11.14
CA THR A 29 -8.74 5.08 10.58
C THR A 29 -8.73 6.16 11.65
N ASN A 30 -8.98 5.80 12.91
CA ASN A 30 -8.92 6.73 14.05
C ASN A 30 -7.52 6.81 14.67
N GLU A 31 -6.63 5.86 14.38
CA GLU A 31 -5.24 5.93 14.84
C GLU A 31 -4.49 7.10 14.17
N PRO A 32 -3.55 7.75 14.88
CA PRO A 32 -2.74 8.81 14.28
C PRO A 32 -1.90 8.27 13.12
N VAL A 33 -1.91 8.98 12.00
CA VAL A 33 -1.08 8.66 10.84
C VAL A 33 0.38 9.02 11.14
N ARG A 34 1.10 8.10 11.78
CA ARG A 34 2.52 8.25 12.17
C ARG A 34 3.24 6.92 12.17
N LEU A 35 4.55 6.95 11.93
CA LEU A 35 5.43 5.83 12.19
C LEU A 35 5.73 5.74 13.69
N THR A 36 5.84 4.52 14.20
CA THR A 36 6.33 4.30 15.56
C THR A 36 7.81 4.66 15.61
N PRO A 37 8.27 5.44 16.61
CA PRO A 37 9.70 5.74 16.77
C PRO A 37 10.55 4.47 16.87
N ASP A 38 11.78 4.54 16.38
CA ASP A 38 12.72 3.43 16.41
C ASP A 38 13.32 3.19 17.81
N ASP A 39 13.69 1.94 18.07
CA ASP A 39 14.49 1.56 19.23
C ASP A 39 15.94 1.35 18.76
N ASN A 40 16.84 2.22 19.24
CA ASN A 40 18.25 2.22 18.88
C ASN A 40 18.95 0.88 19.21
N ASP A 41 18.53 0.18 20.25
CA ASP A 41 19.15 -1.09 20.65
C ASP A 41 18.69 -2.25 19.78
N ILE A 42 17.50 -2.14 19.18
CA ILE A 42 17.02 -3.08 18.17
C ILE A 42 17.73 -2.79 16.84
N MET A 43 17.76 -1.52 16.42
CA MET A 43 18.36 -1.12 15.14
C MET A 43 19.83 -1.51 15.04
N ARG A 44 20.60 -1.39 16.12
CA ARG A 44 22.03 -1.77 16.13
C ARG A 44 22.30 -3.28 15.99
N LYS A 45 21.31 -4.13 16.26
CA LYS A 45 21.45 -5.60 16.15
C LYS A 45 21.16 -6.11 14.74
N ILE A 46 20.58 -5.26 13.88
CA ILE A 46 20.21 -5.60 12.52
C ILE A 46 21.43 -5.36 11.62
N ASP A 47 21.87 -6.39 10.90
CA ASP A 47 23.04 -6.36 10.02
C ASP A 47 22.77 -5.65 8.68
N GLY A 48 21.49 -5.52 8.29
CA GLY A 48 21.07 -4.78 7.10
C GLY A 48 21.23 -5.53 5.78
N TYR A 49 22.20 -6.45 5.67
CA TYR A 49 22.40 -7.27 4.47
C TYR A 49 21.22 -8.20 4.14
N GLU A 50 20.39 -8.52 5.14
CA GLU A 50 19.13 -9.26 4.97
C GLU A 50 18.14 -8.56 4.02
N PHE A 51 18.30 -7.24 3.83
CA PHE A 51 17.45 -6.41 2.98
C PHE A 51 18.12 -6.03 1.65
N ALA A 52 19.28 -6.62 1.31
CA ALA A 52 19.95 -6.32 0.05
C ALA A 52 19.07 -6.74 -1.14
N GLY A 53 18.77 -5.79 -2.04
CA GLY A 53 17.90 -6.02 -3.20
C GLY A 53 16.40 -5.92 -2.87
N PHE A 54 16.04 -5.34 -1.72
CA PHE A 54 14.65 -5.05 -1.37
C PHE A 54 14.05 -3.94 -2.24
N GLU A 55 14.88 -3.05 -2.78
CA GLU A 55 14.43 -1.94 -3.61
C GLU A 55 13.79 -2.45 -4.91
N TYR A 56 12.53 -2.11 -5.10
CA TYR A 56 11.80 -2.37 -6.34
C TYR A 56 10.97 -1.14 -6.70
N ILE A 57 11.07 -0.73 -7.95
CA ILE A 57 10.18 0.24 -8.57
C ILE A 57 9.54 -0.46 -9.76
N ASN A 58 8.21 -0.43 -9.86
CA ASN A 58 7.52 -0.95 -11.02
C ASN A 58 7.91 -0.13 -12.26
N PRO A 59 8.64 -0.69 -13.24
CA PRO A 59 9.09 0.08 -14.40
C PRO A 59 7.94 0.62 -15.24
N LEU A 60 6.76 -0.02 -15.19
CA LEU A 60 5.58 0.44 -15.92
C LEU A 60 5.00 1.77 -15.38
N LEU A 61 5.22 2.07 -14.08
CA LEU A 61 4.79 3.35 -13.50
C LEU A 61 5.67 4.51 -13.99
N ILE A 62 6.96 4.25 -14.21
CA ILE A 62 7.91 5.26 -14.69
C ILE A 62 7.50 5.75 -16.09
N TYR A 63 7.05 4.84 -16.95
CA TYR A 63 6.58 5.20 -18.28
C TYR A 63 5.27 6.00 -18.24
N GLU A 64 4.33 5.71 -17.33
CA GLU A 64 3.08 6.49 -17.24
C GLU A 64 3.30 7.95 -16.85
N GLU A 65 4.35 8.27 -16.06
CA GLU A 65 4.69 9.65 -15.71
C GLU A 65 5.40 10.44 -16.82
N GLU A 66 6.16 9.78 -17.72
CA GLU A 66 6.80 10.44 -18.88
C GLU A 66 5.82 10.83 -20.00
N TRP A 67 4.63 10.23 -20.03
CA TRP A 67 3.59 10.51 -21.03
C TRP A 67 2.51 11.50 -20.53
N VAL A 68 2.71 12.13 -19.37
CA VAL A 68 1.86 13.20 -18.80
C VAL A 68 2.48 14.58 -19.05
#